data_AF-A0A6G2D748-F1
#
_entry.id   AF-A0A6G2D748-F1
#
_cell.length_a   1.000
_cell.length_b   1.000
_cell.length_c   1.000
_cell.angle_alpha   90.00
_cell.angle_beta   90.00
_cell.angle_gamma   90.00
#
_symmetry.space_group_name_H-M   'P 1'
#
loop_
_entity.id
_entity.type
_entity.pdbx_description
1 polymer ?
#
loop_
_entity_poly.entity_id
_entity_poly.type
_entity_poly.pdbx_seq_one_letter_code
_entity_poly.pdbx_strand_id
1 'polypeptide(L)'
;IMVADKKDFEPKNRKRFIGKIATGEYDAVVIGHTQFEKIPMSKEYQEKHIQDQIDEIVNYVEEYKHDRNQNFTVKQLEKTKKKLETR
;
A
#
# COMPACT_ATOMS: atom_id res chain seq x y z
N ILE A 1 10.35 -5.32 15.57
CA ILE A 1 9.12 -4.72 14.96
C ILE A 1 8.61 -3.59 15.86
N MET A 2 8.44 -2.38 15.33
CA MET A 2 7.92 -1.19 16.02
C MET A 2 6.52 -0.85 15.48
N VAL A 3 5.58 -0.49 16.36
CA VAL A 3 4.23 -0.05 15.96
C VAL A 3 4.04 1.38 16.41
N ALA A 4 3.61 2.25 15.52
CA ALA A 4 3.43 3.66 15.83
C ALA A 4 2.03 3.97 16.35
N ASP A 5 1.95 4.75 17.43
CA ASP A 5 0.69 5.22 18.00
C ASP A 5 0.38 6.67 17.56
N LYS A 6 -0.86 7.13 17.78
CA LYS A 6 -1.26 8.53 17.54
C LYS A 6 -0.37 9.53 18.30
N LYS A 7 0.05 9.19 19.52
CA LYS A 7 0.87 10.07 20.39
C LYS A 7 2.28 10.31 19.85
N ASP A 8 2.82 9.37 19.08
CA ASP A 8 4.15 9.47 18.50
C ASP A 8 4.22 10.52 17.38
N PHE A 9 3.09 10.76 16.73
CA PHE A 9 2.93 11.74 15.64
C PHE A 9 2.37 13.08 16.09
N GLU A 10 2.24 13.31 17.40
CA GLU A 10 2.00 14.65 17.94
C GLU A 10 3.18 15.57 17.58
N PRO A 11 2.95 16.87 17.29
CA PRO A 11 4.00 17.79 16.82
C PRO A 11 5.26 17.81 17.71
N LYS A 12 5.07 17.65 19.02
CA LYS A 12 6.13 17.60 20.03
C LYS A 12 7.00 16.34 19.93
N ASN A 13 6.41 15.20 19.56
CA ASN A 13 7.06 13.89 19.58
C ASN A 13 7.53 13.42 18.19
N ARG A 14 6.90 13.93 17.12
CA ARG A 14 7.13 13.51 15.72
C ARG A 14 8.59 13.55 15.30
N LYS A 15 9.31 14.64 15.57
CA LYS A 15 10.74 14.75 15.22
C LYS A 15 11.58 13.68 15.93
N ARG A 16 11.30 13.44 17.21
CA ARG A 16 12.01 12.42 17.99
C ARG A 16 11.66 11.01 17.52
N PHE A 17 10.40 10.77 17.17
CA PHE A 17 9.93 9.47 16.69
C PHE A 17 10.55 9.11 15.32
N ILE A 18 10.55 10.05 14.37
CA ILE A 18 11.20 9.87 13.07
C ILE A 18 12.71 9.67 13.25
N GLY A 19 13.35 10.45 14.14
CA GLY A 19 14.76 10.26 14.48
C GLY A 19 15.04 8.85 15.03
N LYS A 20 14.18 8.34 15.92
CA LYS A 20 14.28 6.97 16.42
C LYS A 20 14.16 5.93 15.32
N ILE A 21 13.23 6.10 14.37
CA ILE A 21 13.08 5.18 13.23
C ILE A 21 14.34 5.20 12.35
N ALA A 22 14.89 6.38 12.07
CA ALA A 22 16.05 6.52 11.21
C ALA A 22 17.35 5.97 11.82
N THR A 23 17.50 6.04 13.14
CA THR A 23 18.73 5.60 13.84
C THR A 23 18.61 4.25 14.52
N GLY A 24 17.42 3.66 14.58
CA GLY A 24 17.16 2.42 15.29
C GLY A 24 17.24 1.20 14.38
N GLU A 25 17.82 0.12 14.88
CA GLU A 25 17.84 -1.17 14.19
C GLU A 25 16.51 -1.90 14.45
N TYR A 26 15.49 -1.58 13.65
CA TYR A 26 14.21 -2.28 13.69
C TYR A 26 14.05 -3.17 12.46
N ASP A 27 13.62 -4.42 12.66
CA ASP A 27 13.32 -5.33 11.55
C ASP A 27 12.12 -4.87 10.69
N ALA A 28 11.17 -4.14 11.29
CA ALA A 28 10.01 -3.58 10.61
C ALA A 28 9.34 -2.47 11.44
N VAL A 29 8.70 -1.50 10.77
CA VAL A 29 7.91 -0.42 11.41
C VAL A 29 6.51 -0.39 10.79
N VAL A 30 5.48 -0.46 11.64
CA VAL A 30 4.06 -0.42 11.24
C VAL A 30 3.48 0.93 11.64
N ILE A 31 2.97 1.67 10.65
CA ILE A 31 2.46 3.03 10.81
C ILE A 31 1.06 3.11 10.21
N GLY A 32 0.13 3.77 10.90
CA GLY A 32 -1.20 4.05 10.34
C GLY A 32 -1.13 4.98 9.13
N HIS A 33 -2.00 4.78 8.15
CA HIS A 33 -2.00 5.54 6.89
C HIS A 33 -2.03 7.07 7.10
N THR A 34 -2.87 7.54 8.03
CA THR A 34 -2.98 8.99 8.35
C THR A 34 -1.73 9.59 9.02
N GLN A 35 -0.89 8.75 9.61
CA GLN A 35 0.36 9.12 10.26
C GLN A 35 1.51 9.10 9.26
N PHE A 36 1.46 8.20 8.29
CA PHE A 36 2.37 8.16 7.15
C PHE A 36 2.29 9.45 6.32
N GLU A 37 1.09 10.00 6.08
CA GLU A 37 0.92 11.31 5.44
C GLU A 37 1.56 12.46 6.21
N LYS A 38 1.74 12.28 7.52
CA LYS A 38 2.46 13.22 8.37
C LYS A 38 3.96 12.94 8.37
N ILE A 39 4.53 12.07 7.55
CA ILE A 39 6.00 11.96 7.43
C ILE A 39 6.44 12.93 6.33
N PRO A 40 7.41 13.84 6.59
CA PRO A 40 7.85 14.78 5.57
C PRO A 40 8.74 14.03 4.58
N MET A 41 8.14 13.49 3.53
CA MET A 41 8.86 13.01 2.36
C MET A 41 8.84 14.09 1.28
N SER A 42 9.84 14.12 0.41
CA SER A 42 9.76 14.90 -0.81
C SER A 42 8.56 14.39 -1.62
N LYS A 43 7.70 15.28 -2.13
CA LYS A 43 6.50 14.91 -2.89
C LYS A 43 6.81 13.93 -4.02
N GLU A 44 7.90 14.16 -4.75
CA GLU A 44 8.40 13.27 -5.80
C GLU A 44 8.69 11.84 -5.32
N TYR A 45 9.28 11.69 -4.13
CA TYR A 45 9.58 10.37 -3.56
C TYR A 45 8.30 9.65 -3.15
N GLN A 46 7.34 10.39 -2.59
CA GLN A 46 6.05 9.83 -2.19
C GLN A 46 5.24 9.34 -3.40
N GLU A 47 5.16 10.14 -4.47
CA GLU A 47 4.47 9.77 -5.71
C GLU A 47 5.12 8.55 -6.35
N LYS A 48 6.45 8.55 -6.48
CA LYS A 48 7.19 7.42 -7.04
C LYS A 48 6.97 6.14 -6.23
N HIS A 49 7.08 6.22 -4.91
CA HIS A 49 6.92 5.04 -4.04
C HIS A 49 5.50 4.46 -4.04
N ILE A 50 4.48 5.31 -4.18
CA ILE A 50 3.09 4.85 -4.35
C ILE A 50 2.93 4.21 -5.73
N GLN A 51 3.49 4.81 -6.78
CA GLN A 51 3.43 4.25 -8.13
C GLN A 51 4.15 2.90 -8.23
N ASP A 52 5.33 2.77 -7.64
CA ASP A 52 6.08 1.49 -7.59
C ASP A 52 5.25 0.39 -6.89
N GLN A 53 4.56 0.71 -5.79
CA GLN A 53 3.66 -0.24 -5.12
C GLN A 53 2.45 -0.62 -5.97
N ILE A 54 1.89 0.33 -6.72
CA ILE A 54 0.78 0.06 -7.65
C ILE A 54 1.26 -0.87 -8.77
N ASP A 55 2.42 -0.58 -9.37
CA ASP A 55 3.02 -1.40 -10.42
C ASP A 55 3.34 -2.81 -9.93
N GLU A 56 3.84 -2.97 -8.71
CA GLU A 56 4.10 -4.29 -8.12
C GLU A 56 2.81 -5.11 -7.96
N ILE A 57 1.73 -4.47 -7.49
CA ILE A 57 0.40 -5.11 -7.38
C ILE A 57 -0.16 -5.48 -8.77
N VAL A 58 -0.01 -4.61 -9.77
CA VAL A 58 -0.49 -4.85 -11.13
C VAL A 58 0.26 -6.03 -11.76
N ASN A 59 1.60 -6.05 -11.67
CA ASN A 59 2.41 -7.15 -12.16
C ASN A 59 2.06 -8.47 -11.46
N TYR A 60 1.82 -8.44 -10.15
CA TYR A 60 1.38 -9.63 -9.41
C TYR A 60 0.01 -10.15 -9.90
N VAL A 61 -0.92 -9.25 -10.21
CA VAL A 61 -2.24 -9.61 -10.77
C VAL A 61 -2.11 -10.19 -12.19
N GLU A 62 -1.20 -9.67 -13.02
CA GLU A 62 -0.93 -10.20 -14.35
C GLU A 62 -0.26 -11.58 -14.31
N GLU A 63 0.71 -11.77 -13.42
CA GLU A 63 1.37 -13.06 -13.21
C GLU A 63 0.39 -14.12 -12.67
N TYR A 64 -0.49 -13.75 -11.74
CA TYR A 64 -1.56 -14.62 -11.25
C TYR A 64 -2.59 -14.98 -12.33
N LYS A 65 -2.88 -14.08 -13.28
CA LYS A 65 -3.75 -14.37 -14.42
C LYS A 65 -3.10 -15.35 -15.40
N HIS A 66 -1.77 -15.36 -15.48
CA HIS A 66 -1.03 -16.28 -16.33
C HIS A 66 -0.96 -17.70 -15.75
N ASP A 67 -0.99 -17.87 -14.43
CA ASP A 67 -0.68 -19.14 -13.76
C ASP A 67 -1.88 -20.08 -13.46
N ARG A 68 -3.15 -19.60 -13.47
CA ARG A 68 -4.31 -20.48 -13.15
C ARG A 68 -5.42 -20.54 -14.21
N ASN A 69 -5.34 -21.61 -14.99
CA ASN A 69 -6.41 -22.57 -15.29
C ASN A 69 -7.72 -21.99 -15.88
N GLN A 70 -7.70 -21.92 -17.21
CA GLN A 70 -8.62 -21.34 -18.20
C GLN A 70 -10.13 -21.72 -18.17
N ASN A 71 -10.70 -22.36 -17.15
CA ASN A 71 -12.08 -22.90 -17.26
C ASN A 71 -13.15 -22.35 -16.30
N PHE A 72 -12.79 -21.64 -15.22
CA PHE A 72 -13.82 -21.13 -14.28
C PHE A 72 -14.34 -19.72 -14.62
N THR A 73 -13.56 -18.93 -15.37
CA THR A 73 -13.75 -17.48 -15.50
C THR A 73 -14.78 -17.06 -16.54
N VAL A 74 -15.05 -17.87 -17.58
CA VAL A 74 -15.96 -17.47 -18.68
C VAL A 74 -17.39 -17.29 -18.19
N LYS A 75 -17.92 -18.24 -17.40
CA LYS A 75 -19.30 -18.15 -16.86
C LYS A 75 -19.48 -17.00 -15.86
N GLN A 76 -18.44 -16.64 -15.09
CA GLN A 76 -18.51 -15.51 -14.15
C GLN A 76 -18.32 -14.17 -14.87
N LEU A 77 -17.48 -14.10 -15.89
CA LEU A 77 -17.31 -12.90 -16.73
C LEU A 77 -18.58 -12.57 -17.50
N GLU A 78 -19.28 -13.56 -18.06
CA GLU A 78 -20.58 -13.33 -18.70
C GLU A 78 -21.62 -12.78 -17.71
N LYS A 79 -21.64 -13.29 -16.48
CA LYS A 79 -22.58 -12.84 -15.44
C LYS A 79 -22.29 -11.40 -15.00
N THR A 80 -21.02 -11.02 -14.95
CA THR A 80 -20.57 -9.66 -14.60
C THR A 80 -20.82 -8.68 -15.75
N LYS A 81 -20.58 -9.09 -17.01
CA LYS A 81 -20.89 -8.28 -18.20
C LYS A 81 -22.38 -7.92 -18.26
N LYS A 82 -23.26 -8.91 -18.06
CA LYS A 82 -24.72 -8.70 -18.08
C LYS A 82 -25.19 -7.72 -16.98
N LYS A 83 -24.47 -7.69 -15.85
CA LYS A 83 -24.78 -6.80 -14.72
C LYS A 83 -24.28 -5.36 -14.95
N LEU A 84 -23.25 -5.19 -15.78
CA LEU A 84 -22.70 -3.89 -16.16
C LEU A 84 -23.46 -3.25 -17.34
N GLU A 85 -24.04 -4.04 -18.25
CA GLU A 85 -24.83 -3.52 -19.39
C GLU A 85 -26.26 -3.08 -19.03
N THR A 86 -26.76 -3.42 -17.84
CA THR A 86 -28.13 -3.04 -17.39
C THR A 86 -28.12 -1.77 -16.52
N ARG A 87 -27.01 -1.03 -16.46
CA ARG A 87 -26.88 0.16 -15.63
C ARG A 87 -26.57 1.41 -16.44
#